data_AF-A0A2S2R5Q5-F1
#
_entry.id   AF-A0A2S2R5Q5-F1
#
_cell.length_a   1.000
_cell.length_b   1.000
_cell.length_c   1.000
_cell.angle_alpha   90.00
_cell.angle_beta   90.00
_cell.angle_gamma   90.00
#
_symmetry.space_group_name_H-M   'P 1'
#
loop_
_entity.id
_entity.type
_entity.pdbx_description
1 polymer ?
#
loop_
_entity_poly.entity_id
_entity_poly.type
_entity_poly.pdbx_seq_one_letter_code
_entity_poly.pdbx_strand_id
1 'polypeptide(L)'
;MSRSMFEDGFVERHDLEQYFWTEETVKRLMKALESFYEQCCCLTTPSLAHAWHLEGREEVLLDIDTRFDYLPKFKYYDITHPYEMEDQFRIIIFDPPFFYIPMKQMFESVCKIVHNDFNTKIMIGFLKREEKELMKYFDVFKIKPTKFSLNYATVKPNKWKNYCLYSNIDLPGIKRI
;
A
#
# COMPACT_ATOMS: atom_id res chain seq x y z
N MET A 1 14.50 2.69 -20.21
CA MET A 1 13.95 3.96 -19.66
C MET A 1 12.78 3.56 -18.79
N SER A 2 12.81 3.81 -17.48
CA SER A 2 11.65 3.53 -16.63
C SER A 2 10.60 4.58 -16.93
N ARG A 3 9.48 4.18 -17.54
CA ARG A 3 8.32 5.06 -17.62
C ARG A 3 7.80 5.29 -16.21
N SER A 4 7.49 6.53 -15.88
CA SER A 4 6.83 6.83 -14.61
C SER A 4 5.32 6.76 -14.83
N MET A 5 4.55 6.34 -13.81
CA MET A 5 3.08 6.43 -13.88
C MET A 5 2.62 7.85 -14.28
N PHE A 6 3.36 8.87 -13.85
CA PHE A 6 3.12 10.27 -14.19
C PHE A 6 3.43 10.62 -15.66
N GLU A 7 4.35 9.92 -16.30
CA GLU A 7 4.69 10.11 -17.72
C GLU A 7 3.63 9.52 -18.65
N ASP A 8 2.90 8.50 -18.20
CA ASP A 8 1.77 7.89 -18.92
C ASP A 8 0.46 8.69 -18.76
N GLY A 9 0.51 9.89 -18.17
CA GLY A 9 -0.65 10.78 -18.03
C GLY A 9 -1.61 10.41 -16.90
N PHE A 10 -1.23 9.52 -15.97
CA PHE A 10 -2.02 9.26 -14.78
C PHE A 10 -1.98 10.45 -13.82
N VAL A 11 -3.14 11.10 -13.68
CA VAL A 11 -3.38 12.15 -12.70
C VAL A 11 -4.04 11.52 -11.47
N GLU A 12 -3.52 11.87 -10.29
CA GLU A 12 -4.09 11.52 -8.99
C GLU A 12 -5.56 11.93 -8.92
N ARG A 13 -6.41 10.98 -8.48
CA ARG A 13 -7.81 11.24 -8.17
C ARG A 13 -7.99 11.62 -6.71
N HIS A 14 -7.94 12.92 -6.43
CA HIS A 14 -8.14 13.44 -5.07
C HIS A 14 -9.56 13.18 -4.54
N ASP A 15 -10.55 12.97 -5.41
CA ASP A 15 -11.89 12.50 -5.03
C ASP A 15 -11.88 11.10 -4.41
N LEU A 16 -10.87 10.29 -4.74
CA LEU A 16 -10.58 8.98 -4.14
C LEU A 16 -9.50 9.04 -3.06
N GLU A 17 -9.04 10.23 -2.68
CA GLU A 17 -7.85 10.44 -1.82
C GLU A 17 -6.59 9.70 -2.32
N GLN A 18 -6.46 9.57 -3.64
CA GLN A 18 -5.31 8.92 -4.25
C GLN A 18 -4.09 9.84 -4.18
N TYR A 19 -3.05 9.41 -3.46
CA TYR A 19 -1.75 10.08 -3.41
C TYR A 19 -0.68 9.06 -3.77
N PHE A 20 0.04 9.29 -4.86
CA PHE A 20 1.08 8.37 -5.29
C PHE A 20 2.38 8.64 -4.54
N TRP A 21 3.11 7.58 -4.23
CA TRP A 21 4.47 7.67 -3.72
C TRP A 21 5.42 8.26 -4.77
N THR A 22 6.50 8.89 -4.32
CA THR A 22 7.57 9.30 -5.23
C THR A 22 8.23 8.07 -5.86
N GLU A 23 8.82 8.24 -7.04
CA GLU A 23 9.60 7.17 -7.69
C GLU A 23 10.70 6.61 -6.79
N GLU A 24 11.36 7.47 -6.00
CA GLU A 24 12.40 7.05 -5.06
C GLU A 24 11.83 6.18 -3.94
N THR A 25 10.64 6.52 -3.41
CA THR A 25 9.95 5.68 -2.42
C THR A 25 9.58 4.33 -3.04
N VAL A 26 9.01 4.32 -4.25
CA VAL A 26 8.63 3.10 -4.96
C VAL A 26 9.85 2.20 -5.21
N LYS A 27 10.93 2.74 -5.79
CA LYS A 27 12.19 2.00 -6.04
C LYS A 27 12.76 1.36 -4.77
N ARG A 28 12.77 2.11 -3.65
CA ARG A 28 13.26 1.58 -2.36
C ARG A 28 12.35 0.49 -1.79
N LEU A 29 11.04 0.58 -1.97
CA LEU A 29 10.09 -0.46 -1.58
C LEU A 29 10.24 -1.71 -2.45
N MET A 30 10.31 -1.58 -3.77
CA MET A 30 10.53 -2.69 -4.69
C MET A 30 11.79 -3.48 -4.32
N LYS A 31 12.90 -2.77 -4.08
CA LYS A 31 14.17 -3.37 -3.63
C LYS A 31 14.04 -4.11 -2.29
N ALA A 32 13.30 -3.54 -1.33
CA ALA A 32 13.08 -4.19 -0.03
C ALA A 32 12.22 -5.47 -0.14
N LEU A 33 11.40 -5.56 -1.18
CA LEU A 33 10.40 -6.61 -1.42
C LEU A 33 10.82 -7.61 -2.51
N GLU A 34 12.09 -7.63 -2.90
CA GLU A 34 12.63 -8.56 -3.92
C GLU A 34 12.38 -10.04 -3.53
N SER A 35 12.45 -10.38 -2.23
CA SER A 35 12.24 -11.75 -1.74
C SER A 35 10.77 -12.20 -1.64
N PHE A 36 9.82 -11.34 -2.04
CA PHE A 36 8.37 -11.59 -2.03
C PHE A 36 7.76 -11.68 -3.44
N TYR A 37 8.56 -12.06 -4.44
CA TYR A 37 8.14 -12.18 -5.84
C TYR A 37 6.84 -12.99 -5.99
N GLU A 38 5.84 -12.42 -6.66
CA GLU A 38 4.49 -12.96 -6.91
C GLU A 38 3.67 -13.32 -5.67
N GLN A 39 4.02 -12.74 -4.52
CA GLN A 39 3.36 -13.01 -3.24
C GLN A 39 2.95 -11.72 -2.52
N CYS A 40 2.94 -10.60 -3.25
CA CYS A 40 2.53 -9.29 -2.77
C CYS A 40 1.10 -8.96 -3.21
N CYS A 41 0.34 -8.38 -2.29
CA CYS A 41 -0.88 -7.65 -2.63
C CYS A 41 -0.61 -6.15 -2.48
N CYS A 42 -0.72 -5.41 -3.58
CA CYS A 42 -0.86 -3.96 -3.57
C CYS A 42 -2.32 -3.62 -3.27
N LEU A 43 -2.63 -3.24 -2.04
CA LEU A 43 -3.95 -2.70 -1.67
C LEU A 43 -3.88 -1.18 -1.74
N THR A 44 -4.69 -0.56 -2.60
CA THR A 44 -4.73 0.90 -2.84
C THR A 44 -3.36 1.53 -3.12
N THR A 45 -2.42 0.75 -3.68
CA THR A 45 -1.02 1.15 -3.94
C THR A 45 -0.64 0.96 -5.41
N PRO A 46 -1.38 1.57 -6.35
CA PRO A 46 -1.20 1.32 -7.78
C PRO A 46 0.19 1.74 -8.28
N SER A 47 0.80 2.77 -7.68
CA SER A 47 2.16 3.22 -8.03
C SER A 47 3.21 2.12 -7.91
N LEU A 48 3.07 1.23 -6.93
CA LEU A 48 3.98 0.10 -6.73
C LEU A 48 3.70 -1.04 -7.71
N ALA A 49 2.42 -1.39 -7.91
CA ALA A 49 2.01 -2.43 -8.86
C ALA A 49 2.42 -2.09 -10.30
N HIS A 50 2.20 -0.84 -10.72
CA HIS A 50 2.61 -0.36 -12.03
C HIS A 50 4.14 -0.40 -12.21
N ALA A 51 4.91 0.02 -11.20
CA ALA A 51 6.36 0.01 -11.29
C ALA A 51 6.92 -1.42 -11.43
N TRP A 52 6.34 -2.41 -10.74
CA TRP A 52 6.67 -3.81 -10.97
C TRP A 52 6.30 -4.29 -12.37
N HIS A 53 5.13 -3.90 -12.89
CA HIS A 53 4.70 -4.28 -14.23
C HIS A 53 5.69 -3.81 -15.30
N LEU A 54 6.25 -2.60 -15.16
CA LEU A 54 7.29 -2.08 -16.05
C LEU A 54 8.61 -2.87 -15.99
N GLU A 55 8.89 -3.59 -14.90
CA GLU A 55 10.02 -4.50 -14.74
C GLU A 55 9.68 -5.95 -15.13
N GLY A 56 8.48 -6.21 -15.66
CA GLY A 56 8.01 -7.54 -16.04
C GLY A 56 7.60 -8.41 -14.85
N ARG A 57 7.32 -7.81 -13.69
CA ARG A 57 6.79 -8.48 -12.50
C ARG A 57 5.32 -8.12 -12.33
N GLU A 58 4.46 -9.12 -12.26
CA GLU A 58 3.02 -8.92 -12.10
C GLU A 58 2.59 -9.25 -10.67
N GLU A 59 2.16 -8.23 -9.93
CA GLU A 59 1.59 -8.37 -8.58
C GLU A 59 0.10 -8.02 -8.58
N VAL A 60 -0.64 -8.58 -7.62
CA VAL A 60 -2.07 -8.26 -7.49
C VAL A 60 -2.23 -6.81 -7.05
N LEU A 61 -3.06 -6.07 -7.78
CA LEU A 61 -3.53 -4.74 -7.37
C LEU A 61 -5.02 -4.84 -7.01
N LEU A 62 -5.35 -4.50 -5.77
CA LEU A 62 -6.71 -4.30 -5.29
C LEU A 62 -6.97 -2.80 -5.17
N ASP A 63 -7.77 -2.25 -6.07
CA ASP A 63 -8.10 -0.83 -6.09
C ASP A 63 -9.51 -0.59 -6.64
N ILE A 64 -10.12 0.53 -6.28
CA ILE A 64 -11.42 0.97 -6.79
C ILE A 64 -11.28 1.66 -8.16
N ASP A 65 -10.10 2.19 -8.46
CA ASP A 65 -9.83 2.94 -9.67
C ASP A 65 -9.58 2.02 -10.88
N THR A 66 -10.64 1.77 -11.65
CA THR A 66 -10.59 0.87 -12.82
C THR A 66 -9.68 1.35 -13.95
N ARG A 67 -9.12 2.56 -13.87
CA ARG A 67 -8.09 3.00 -14.83
C ARG A 67 -6.85 2.10 -14.79
N PHE A 68 -6.64 1.32 -13.72
CA PHE A 68 -5.55 0.36 -13.59
C PHE A 68 -5.88 -1.04 -14.12
N ASP A 69 -7.02 -1.24 -14.80
CA ASP A 69 -7.42 -2.55 -15.37
C ASP A 69 -6.48 -3.08 -16.46
N TYR A 70 -5.60 -2.23 -17.00
CA TYR A 70 -4.51 -2.67 -17.89
C TYR A 70 -3.43 -3.51 -17.18
N LEU A 71 -3.37 -3.47 -15.83
CA LEU A 71 -2.45 -4.32 -15.07
C LEU A 71 -2.97 -5.76 -15.05
N PRO A 72 -2.18 -6.77 -15.45
CA PRO A 72 -2.66 -8.13 -15.68
C PRO A 72 -3.35 -8.81 -14.48
N LYS A 73 -2.94 -8.46 -13.25
CA LYS A 73 -3.49 -9.00 -11.99
C LYS A 73 -4.32 -7.96 -11.22
N PHE A 74 -4.80 -6.91 -11.88
CA PHE A 74 -5.75 -5.97 -11.29
C PHE A 74 -7.06 -6.68 -10.93
N LYS A 75 -7.60 -6.37 -9.75
CA LYS A 75 -8.95 -6.76 -9.34
C LYS A 75 -9.64 -5.55 -8.75
N TYR A 76 -10.83 -5.25 -9.26
CA TYR A 76 -11.67 -4.20 -8.67
C TYR A 76 -11.99 -4.56 -7.22
N TYR A 77 -11.65 -3.67 -6.30
CA TYR A 77 -11.84 -3.90 -4.88
C TYR A 77 -12.21 -2.60 -4.18
N ASP A 78 -13.46 -2.51 -3.75
CA ASP A 78 -13.95 -1.40 -2.92
C ASP A 78 -13.78 -1.75 -1.45
N ILE A 79 -12.82 -1.10 -0.78
CA ILE A 79 -12.56 -1.34 0.65
C ILE A 79 -13.74 -0.96 1.55
N THR A 80 -14.72 -0.20 1.03
CA THR A 80 -15.96 0.10 1.74
C THR A 80 -17.00 -1.02 1.66
N HIS A 81 -16.85 -1.94 0.71
CA HIS A 81 -17.69 -3.13 0.57
C HIS A 81 -16.81 -4.38 0.51
N PRO A 82 -16.08 -4.71 1.59
CA PRO A 82 -15.06 -5.74 1.54
C PRO A 82 -15.67 -7.12 1.33
N TYR A 83 -15.04 -7.89 0.45
CA TYR A 83 -15.38 -9.28 0.17
C TYR A 83 -14.14 -10.16 0.34
N GLU A 84 -14.36 -11.44 0.58
CA GLU A 84 -13.28 -12.40 0.80
C GLU A 84 -12.53 -12.66 -0.50
N MET A 85 -11.20 -12.47 -0.49
CA MET A 85 -10.35 -12.75 -1.64
C MET A 85 -10.13 -14.25 -1.78
N GLU A 86 -9.99 -14.78 -2.98
CA GLU A 86 -9.65 -16.20 -3.16
C GLU A 86 -8.14 -16.46 -3.02
N ASP A 87 -7.31 -15.46 -3.35
CA ASP A 87 -5.86 -15.56 -3.31
C ASP A 87 -5.32 -15.53 -1.86
N GLN A 88 -4.14 -16.10 -1.69
CA GLN A 88 -3.37 -15.99 -0.45
C GLN A 88 -2.10 -15.16 -0.68
N PHE A 89 -1.84 -14.23 0.22
CA PHE A 89 -0.72 -13.31 0.12
C PHE A 89 0.24 -13.49 1.29
N ARG A 90 1.54 -13.42 1.02
CA ARG A 90 2.54 -13.41 2.11
C ARG A 90 2.69 -12.04 2.72
N ILE A 91 2.46 -10.99 1.92
CA ILE A 91 2.55 -9.61 2.34
C ILE A 91 1.49 -8.74 1.68
N ILE A 92 0.87 -7.86 2.47
CA ILE A 92 0.00 -6.78 2.00
C ILE A 92 0.76 -5.47 2.11
N ILE A 93 0.78 -4.68 1.04
CA ILE A 93 1.28 -3.31 1.01
C ILE A 93 0.08 -2.40 0.81
N PHE A 94 -0.18 -1.54 1.79
CA PHE A 94 -1.42 -0.78 1.89
C PHE A 94 -1.15 0.71 2.04
N ASP A 95 -1.83 1.53 1.24
CA ASP A 95 -1.78 2.99 1.33
C ASP A 95 -3.20 3.55 1.18
N PRO A 96 -4.02 3.45 2.24
CA PRO A 96 -5.44 3.78 2.15
C PRO A 96 -5.69 5.28 1.99
N PRO A 97 -6.90 5.63 1.50
CA PRO A 97 -7.53 6.92 1.81
C PRO A 97 -7.46 7.25 3.30
N PHE A 98 -7.18 8.51 3.64
CA PHE A 98 -6.87 8.90 5.01
C PHE A 98 -8.06 9.48 5.79
N PHE A 99 -9.06 10.03 5.11
CA PHE A 99 -10.06 10.90 5.74
C PHE A 99 -11.49 10.35 5.73
N TYR A 100 -11.94 9.78 4.61
CA TYR A 100 -13.36 9.51 4.41
C TYR A 100 -13.78 8.08 4.75
N ILE A 101 -12.82 7.15 4.85
CA ILE A 101 -13.10 5.74 5.15
C ILE A 101 -12.79 5.48 6.63
N PRO A 102 -13.77 5.00 7.43
CA PRO A 102 -13.52 4.63 8.82
C PRO A 102 -12.43 3.57 8.97
N MET A 103 -11.55 3.74 9.97
CA MET A 103 -10.47 2.79 10.28
C MET A 103 -10.96 1.35 10.46
N LYS A 104 -12.13 1.16 11.09
CA LYS A 104 -12.77 -0.15 11.25
C LYS A 104 -13.03 -0.84 9.90
N GLN A 105 -13.47 -0.09 8.90
CA GLN A 105 -13.81 -0.61 7.58
C GLN A 105 -12.54 -0.99 6.80
N MET A 106 -11.49 -0.17 6.86
CA MET A 106 -10.17 -0.51 6.35
C MET A 106 -9.63 -1.82 6.98
N PHE A 107 -9.79 -1.96 8.30
CA PHE A 107 -9.39 -3.17 9.01
C PHE A 107 -10.20 -4.40 8.59
N GLU A 108 -11.53 -4.30 8.50
CA GLU A 108 -12.40 -5.37 8.00
C GLU A 108 -12.01 -5.81 6.58
N SER A 109 -11.68 -4.85 5.71
CA SER A 109 -11.15 -5.12 4.38
C SER A 109 -9.86 -5.94 4.42
N VAL A 110 -8.88 -5.52 5.22
CA VAL A 110 -7.64 -6.29 5.37
C VAL A 110 -7.92 -7.69 5.92
N CYS A 111 -8.81 -7.84 6.91
CA CYS A 111 -9.21 -9.13 7.45
C CYS A 111 -9.81 -10.07 6.39
N LYS A 112 -10.59 -9.53 5.44
CA LYS A 112 -11.15 -10.29 4.32
C LYS A 112 -10.11 -10.69 3.28
N ILE A 113 -9.08 -9.87 3.07
CA ILE A 113 -7.98 -10.18 2.16
C ILE A 113 -7.06 -11.25 2.75
N VAL A 114 -6.80 -11.21 4.06
CA VAL A 114 -5.87 -12.14 4.73
C VAL A 114 -6.55 -13.33 5.40
N HIS A 115 -7.86 -13.50 5.21
CA HIS A 115 -8.69 -14.56 5.83
C HIS A 115 -8.57 -14.61 7.36
N ASN A 116 -8.44 -13.45 7.99
CA ASN A 116 -8.13 -13.31 9.42
C ASN A 116 -6.81 -13.98 9.87
N ASP A 117 -5.88 -14.30 8.96
CA ASP A 117 -4.53 -14.69 9.33
C ASP A 117 -3.69 -13.47 9.73
N PHE A 118 -3.68 -13.20 11.03
CA PHE A 118 -2.92 -12.12 11.64
C PHE A 118 -1.40 -12.32 11.65
N ASN A 119 -0.90 -13.46 11.13
CA ASN A 119 0.55 -13.67 10.90
C ASN A 119 1.03 -13.12 9.56
N THR A 120 0.10 -12.81 8.65
CA THR A 120 0.36 -12.21 7.34
C THR A 120 1.20 -10.95 7.50
N LYS A 121 2.20 -10.77 6.62
CA LYS A 121 3.03 -9.57 6.68
C LYS A 121 2.23 -8.38 6.16
N ILE A 122 2.39 -7.25 6.80
CA ILE A 122 1.66 -6.05 6.40
C ILE A 122 2.57 -4.84 6.51
N MET A 123 2.47 -3.97 5.52
CA MET A 123 3.10 -2.67 5.44
C MET A 123 2.01 -1.64 5.15
N ILE A 124 1.88 -0.61 5.98
CA ILE A 124 0.83 0.40 5.87
C ILE A 124 1.45 1.79 5.83
N GLY A 125 1.27 2.52 4.74
CA GLY A 125 1.50 3.95 4.67
C GLY A 125 0.37 4.69 5.36
N PHE A 126 0.65 5.47 6.41
CA PHE A 126 -0.41 6.20 7.11
C PHE A 126 0.03 7.50 7.77
N LEU A 127 -0.95 8.31 8.17
CA LEU A 127 -0.72 9.55 8.91
C LEU A 127 -0.30 9.26 10.35
N LYS A 128 0.83 9.83 10.78
CA LYS A 128 1.35 9.70 12.15
C LYS A 128 0.38 10.21 13.22
N ARG A 129 -0.34 11.29 12.92
CA ARG A 129 -1.29 11.87 13.87
C ARG A 129 -2.46 10.93 14.20
N GLU A 130 -2.76 9.99 13.30
CA GLU A 130 -3.83 9.00 13.43
C GLU A 130 -3.31 7.65 13.97
N GLU A 131 -2.02 7.56 14.36
CA GLU A 131 -1.39 6.32 14.82
C GLU A 131 -2.18 5.64 15.94
N LYS A 132 -2.67 6.42 16.90
CA LYS A 132 -3.48 5.89 18.01
C LYS A 132 -4.73 5.17 17.50
N GLU A 133 -5.39 5.70 16.47
CA GLU A 133 -6.57 5.08 15.89
C GLU A 133 -6.20 3.85 15.07
N LEU A 134 -5.13 3.94 14.27
CA LEU A 134 -4.59 2.80 13.52
C LEU A 134 -4.29 1.61 14.44
N MET A 135 -3.60 1.84 15.55
CA MET A 135 -3.20 0.78 16.49
C MET A 135 -4.39 0.15 17.22
N LYS A 136 -5.51 0.84 17.41
CA LYS A 136 -6.72 0.20 18.01
C LYS A 136 -7.20 -1.01 17.21
N TYR A 137 -6.99 -1.01 15.90
CA TYR A 137 -7.44 -2.07 15.01
C TYR A 137 -6.29 -2.97 14.53
N PHE A 138 -5.17 -2.38 14.12
CA PHE A 138 -4.08 -3.10 13.47
C PHE A 138 -3.01 -3.66 14.41
N ASP A 139 -3.05 -3.38 15.71
CA ASP A 139 -2.08 -3.93 16.68
C ASP A 139 -2.11 -5.47 16.74
N VAL A 140 -3.23 -6.10 16.38
CA VAL A 140 -3.35 -7.55 16.21
C VAL A 140 -2.31 -8.13 15.22
N PHE A 141 -1.93 -7.36 14.18
CA PHE A 141 -0.86 -7.74 13.24
C PHE A 141 0.54 -7.46 13.77
N LYS A 142 0.67 -6.82 14.95
CA LYS A 142 1.93 -6.41 15.60
C LYS A 142 2.75 -5.45 14.73
N ILE A 143 2.06 -4.55 14.03
CA ILE A 143 2.72 -3.51 13.25
C ILE A 143 3.41 -2.51 14.17
N LYS A 144 4.54 -1.97 13.71
CA LYS A 144 5.28 -0.90 14.38
C LYS A 144 5.69 0.16 13.37
N PRO A 145 5.84 1.42 13.79
CA PRO A 145 6.42 2.45 12.93
C PRO A 145 7.82 2.01 12.48
N THR A 146 8.21 2.37 11.27
CA THR A 146 9.54 2.08 10.72
C THR A 146 10.36 3.35 10.55
N LYS A 147 11.67 3.18 10.38
CA LYS A 147 12.61 4.25 10.03
C LYS A 147 12.54 4.66 8.55
N PHE A 148 11.67 4.05 7.76
CA PHE A 148 11.56 4.31 6.33
C PHE A 148 10.88 5.67 6.07
N SER A 149 11.55 6.55 5.32
CA SER A 149 10.93 7.80 4.85
C SER A 149 9.92 7.52 3.74
N LEU A 150 8.65 7.75 4.04
CA LEU A 150 7.52 7.63 3.11
C LEU A 150 7.21 9.00 2.50
N ASN A 151 7.40 9.13 1.19
CA ASN A 151 7.31 10.40 0.48
C ASN A 151 6.28 10.27 -0.65
N TYR A 152 5.45 11.31 -0.82
CA TYR A 152 4.39 11.35 -1.83
C TYR A 152 4.70 12.43 -2.86
N ALA A 153 4.40 12.16 -4.13
CA ALA A 153 4.82 12.99 -5.26
C ALA A 153 4.21 14.40 -5.24
N THR A 154 2.91 14.50 -4.91
CA THR A 154 2.18 15.78 -4.91
C THR A 154 2.13 16.46 -3.54
N VAL A 155 2.60 15.78 -2.49
CA VAL A 155 2.71 16.34 -1.15
C VAL A 155 4.03 17.10 -1.02
N LYS A 156 3.96 18.34 -0.51
CA LYS A 156 5.15 19.18 -0.27
C LYS A 156 6.17 18.46 0.64
N PRO A 157 7.48 18.50 0.34
CA PRO A 157 8.50 17.77 1.11
C PRO A 157 8.48 18.04 2.62
N ASN A 158 8.21 19.27 3.02
CA ASN A 158 8.13 19.65 4.45
C ASN A 158 6.93 19.01 5.20
N LYS A 159 6.01 18.36 4.49
CA LYS A 159 4.87 17.62 5.03
C LYS A 159 5.09 16.11 5.07
N TRP A 160 6.08 15.55 4.38
CA TRP A 160 6.36 14.10 4.40
C TRP A 160 6.59 13.56 5.82
N LYS A 161 7.15 14.39 6.72
CA LYS A 161 7.33 14.04 8.14
C LYS A 161 6.04 13.63 8.86
N ASN A 162 4.87 13.98 8.33
CA ASN A 162 3.56 13.64 8.89
C ASN A 162 3.12 12.20 8.56
N TYR A 163 3.80 11.53 7.65
CA TYR A 163 3.49 10.16 7.25
C TYR A 163 4.52 9.19 7.83
N CYS A 164 4.08 7.95 8.06
CA CYS A 164 4.93 6.86 8.51
C CYS A 164 4.55 5.59 7.75
N LEU A 165 5.55 4.76 7.51
CA LEU A 165 5.34 3.38 7.11
C LEU A 165 5.33 2.52 8.37
N TYR A 166 4.22 1.84 8.64
CA TYR A 166 4.07 0.86 9.70
C TYR A 166 4.26 -0.54 9.13
N SER A 167 4.92 -1.44 9.86
CA SER A 167 5.18 -2.80 9.40
C SER A 167 5.30 -3.79 10.54
N ASN A 168 4.93 -5.05 10.32
CA ASN A 168 5.20 -6.15 11.24
C ASN A 168 6.43 -7.01 10.84
N ILE A 169 7.19 -6.56 9.84
CA ILE A 169 8.40 -7.21 9.34
C ILE A 169 9.53 -6.20 9.12
N ASP A 170 10.76 -6.64 9.38
CA ASP A 170 11.97 -5.93 8.98
C ASP A 170 12.44 -6.43 7.61
N LEU A 171 12.75 -5.51 6.71
CA LEU A 171 13.25 -5.79 5.37
C LEU A 171 14.58 -5.06 5.14
N PRO A 172 15.31 -5.35 4.05
CA PRO A 172 16.44 -4.53 3.63
C PRO A 172 16.02 -3.06 3.48
N GLY A 173 16.68 -2.14 4.19
CA GLY A 173 16.35 -0.71 4.17
C GLY A 173 15.07 -0.30 4.91
N ILE A 174 14.32 -1.23 5.50
CA ILE A 174 13.09 -0.96 6.28
C ILE A 174 13.23 -1.66 7.64
N LYS A 175 13.44 -0.86 8.70
CA LYS A 175 13.57 -1.37 10.06
C LYS A 175 12.51 -0.74 10.96
N ARG A 176 11.80 -1.57 11.70
CA ARG A 176 10.87 -1.15 12.76
C ARG A 176 11.63 -0.45 13.89
N ILE A 177 10.94 0.48 14.56
CA ILE A 177 11.45 1.24 15.72
C ILE A 177 11.19 0.45 17.00
#